data_AF-A0A3A9VUW1-F1
#
_entry.id   AF-A0A3A9VUW1-F1
#
_cell.length_a   1.000
_cell.length_b   1.000
_cell.length_c   1.000
_cell.angle_alpha   90.00
_cell.angle_beta   90.00
_cell.angle_gamma   90.00
#
_symmetry.space_group_name_H-M   'P 1'
#
loop_
_entity.id
_entity.type
_entity.pdbx_description
1 polymer ?
#
loop_
_entity_poly.entity_id
_entity_poly.type
_entity_poly.pdbx_seq_one_letter_code
_entity_poly.pdbx_strand_id
1 'polypeptide(L)'
;MGKNTFELIIDGNLEGTTSIEIADCCCEKSKPAKSFAQLVALVKHSEDNLIIKGYDDMGDRISIIRGIYYGTEWSLDYSKEQSKARNFAFNEYTNSNVEADAREALKCSENCKADLFNSLFNSFEIFDSPYKAVDFGHLIIGMDSRRSWRAKSIGIPTQGGTGLELNTWVGDLGGGVGKLSLDRVRNPKKRAKSLFPISGSSYGAMVNLEGDIASYVCGMDSNNESKIDDPTDNFETIHEALQDYFDTKWDKRATFFLKMLDGEFEGNKLKNKDEVVEYCAEALSDFSYWYLGIRMKEKGLGEIDEFTAASGNFEPVSREVASIFIDGLLHVVEKPQDMITARTNPNPTPREETTVDKASELLEKLKDKFKKMDLNPFD
;
A
#
# COMPACT_ATOMS: atom_id res chain seq x y z
N MET A 1 29.14 -30.53 8.57
CA MET A 1 30.44 -29.83 8.45
C MET A 1 31.19 -30.36 7.24
N GLY A 2 31.05 -29.68 6.10
CA GLY A 2 31.92 -29.91 4.95
C GLY A 2 33.11 -28.94 5.03
N LYS A 3 34.33 -29.47 5.18
CA LYS A 3 35.55 -28.68 5.00
C LYS A 3 36.03 -28.90 3.58
N ASN A 4 36.05 -27.84 2.78
CA ASN A 4 36.74 -27.85 1.50
C ASN A 4 38.15 -27.30 1.73
N THR A 5 39.13 -28.16 1.55
CA THR A 5 40.54 -27.82 1.65
C THR A 5 41.07 -27.55 0.25
N PHE A 6 41.69 -26.40 0.06
CA PHE A 6 42.36 -26.03 -1.17
C PHE A 6 43.87 -26.09 -0.95
N GLU A 7 44.55 -26.78 -1.87
CA GLU A 7 45.99 -26.98 -1.87
C GLU A 7 46.61 -26.13 -2.98
N LEU A 8 47.59 -25.29 -2.63
CA LEU A 8 48.44 -24.61 -3.60
C LEU A 8 49.69 -25.47 -3.85
N ILE A 9 49.85 -25.93 -5.09
CA ILE A 9 51.00 -26.73 -5.51
C ILE A 9 51.81 -25.92 -6.53
N ILE A 10 53.10 -25.73 -6.27
CA ILE A 10 54.07 -25.11 -7.20
C ILE A 10 55.21 -26.11 -7.41
N ASP A 11 55.56 -26.38 -8.67
CA ASP A 11 56.62 -27.33 -9.07
C ASP A 11 56.52 -28.72 -8.42
N GLY A 12 55.29 -29.18 -8.16
CA GLY A 12 55.00 -30.47 -7.55
C GLY A 12 55.12 -30.52 -6.03
N ASN A 13 55.42 -29.40 -5.37
CA ASN A 13 55.47 -29.28 -3.91
C ASN A 13 54.24 -28.53 -3.38
N LEU A 14 53.70 -28.99 -2.25
CA LEU A 14 52.61 -28.32 -1.54
C LEU A 14 53.15 -27.07 -0.83
N GLU A 15 52.80 -25.89 -1.34
CA GLU A 15 53.27 -24.60 -0.84
C GLU A 15 52.32 -23.98 0.22
N GLY A 16 51.06 -24.41 0.25
CA GLY A 16 50.11 -23.94 1.25
C GLY A 16 48.78 -24.66 1.20
N THR A 17 48.14 -24.77 2.36
CA THR A 17 46.77 -25.26 2.51
C THR A 17 45.92 -24.17 3.13
N THR A 18 44.76 -23.89 2.52
CA THR A 18 43.70 -23.11 3.16
C THR A 18 42.45 -23.96 3.24
N SER A 19 41.68 -23.79 4.30
CA SER A 19 40.39 -24.47 4.46
C SER A 19 39.32 -23.42 4.66
N ILE A 20 38.29 -23.50 3.83
CA ILE A 20 37.09 -22.69 3.99
C ILE A 20 36.08 -23.59 4.68
N GLU A 21 35.66 -23.19 5.89
CA GLU A 21 34.49 -23.78 6.51
C GLU A 21 33.26 -23.26 5.79
N ILE A 22 32.57 -24.14 5.06
CA ILE A 22 31.25 -23.81 4.53
C ILE A 22 30.32 -23.76 5.73
N ALA A 23 29.78 -22.58 6.03
CA ALA A 23 28.77 -22.41 7.06
C ALA A 23 27.57 -23.32 6.74
N ASP A 24 27.44 -24.41 7.50
CA ASP A 24 26.24 -25.25 7.48
C ASP A 24 25.04 -24.34 7.78
N CYS A 25 23.95 -24.47 7.02
CA CYS A 25 22.74 -23.71 7.25
C CYS A 25 22.22 -23.96 8.69
N CYS A 26 22.17 -22.90 9.49
CA CYS A 26 21.61 -22.90 10.85
C CYS A 26 20.07 -22.71 10.88
N CYS A 27 19.47 -22.46 9.72
CA CYS A 27 18.09 -22.04 9.60
C CYS A 27 17.13 -23.24 9.48
N GLU A 28 16.00 -23.18 10.19
CA GLU A 28 14.91 -24.15 10.05
C GLU A 28 14.05 -23.87 8.81
N LYS A 29 13.36 -24.90 8.30
CA LYS A 29 12.44 -24.73 7.18
C LYS A 29 11.23 -23.90 7.61
N SER A 30 11.09 -22.71 7.05
CA SER A 30 9.94 -21.82 7.28
C SER A 30 8.70 -22.27 6.52
N LYS A 31 7.54 -21.74 6.93
CA LYS A 31 6.23 -21.93 6.28
C LYS A 31 5.49 -20.59 6.25
N PRO A 32 4.52 -20.41 5.33
CA PRO A 32 3.64 -19.25 5.36
C PRO A 32 2.89 -19.14 6.68
N ALA A 33 2.77 -17.92 7.20
CA ALA A 33 2.05 -17.59 8.42
C ALA A 33 0.54 -17.68 8.21
N LYS A 34 -0.16 -18.16 9.25
CA LYS A 34 -1.64 -18.29 9.28
C LYS A 34 -2.28 -17.57 10.47
N SER A 35 -1.49 -16.88 11.27
CA SER A 35 -1.92 -16.11 12.44
C SER A 35 -0.94 -14.97 12.69
N PHE A 36 -1.33 -13.97 13.48
CA PHE A 36 -0.45 -12.84 13.78
C PHE A 36 0.82 -13.28 14.50
N ALA A 37 0.71 -14.20 15.46
CA ALA A 37 1.87 -14.77 16.14
C ALA A 37 2.84 -15.48 15.17
N GLN A 38 2.32 -16.18 14.16
CA GLN A 38 3.16 -16.81 13.14
C GLN A 38 3.81 -15.79 12.20
N LEU A 39 3.13 -14.68 11.91
CA LEU A 39 3.69 -13.59 11.12
C LEU A 39 4.86 -12.93 11.88
N VAL A 40 4.67 -12.59 13.16
CA VAL A 40 5.73 -12.04 14.02
C VAL A 40 6.94 -12.96 14.04
N ALA A 41 6.75 -14.26 14.26
CA ALA A 41 7.85 -15.23 14.27
C ALA A 41 8.55 -15.36 12.90
N LEU A 42 7.79 -15.30 11.80
CA LEU A 42 8.32 -15.37 10.45
C LEU A 42 9.14 -14.13 10.11
N VAL A 43 8.65 -12.94 10.47
CA VAL A 43 9.38 -11.67 10.30
C VAL A 43 10.63 -11.65 11.15
N LYS A 44 10.55 -12.10 12.42
CA LYS A 44 11.73 -12.23 13.28
C LYS A 44 12.83 -13.08 12.63
N HIS A 45 12.48 -14.27 12.13
CA HIS A 45 13.45 -15.16 11.47
C HIS A 45 14.05 -14.51 10.21
N SER A 46 13.25 -13.77 9.44
CA SER A 46 13.74 -12.99 8.31
C SER A 46 14.72 -11.90 8.74
N GLU A 47 14.40 -11.14 9.79
CA GLU A 47 15.29 -10.11 10.31
C GLU A 47 16.60 -10.69 10.86
N ASP A 48 16.54 -11.79 11.62
CA ASP A 48 17.72 -12.47 12.15
C ASP A 48 18.68 -12.87 11.00
N ASN A 49 18.14 -13.37 9.88
CA ASN A 49 18.95 -13.70 8.71
C ASN A 49 19.54 -12.47 8.00
N LEU A 50 18.78 -11.38 7.92
CA LEU A 50 19.25 -10.13 7.32
C LEU A 50 20.37 -9.50 8.16
N ILE A 51 20.26 -9.53 9.49
CA ILE A 51 21.30 -9.09 10.42
C ILE A 51 22.59 -9.91 10.24
N ILE A 52 22.49 -11.24 10.12
CA ILE A 52 23.65 -12.11 9.82
C ILE A 52 24.33 -11.72 8.49
N LYS A 53 23.58 -11.16 7.54
CA LYS A 53 24.09 -10.67 6.25
C LYS A 53 24.59 -9.22 6.27
N GLY A 54 24.58 -8.57 7.42
CA GLY A 54 25.07 -7.20 7.61
C GLY A 54 24.03 -6.10 7.39
N TYR A 55 22.74 -6.46 7.29
CA TYR A 55 21.66 -5.48 7.27
C TYR A 55 21.22 -5.16 8.71
N ASP A 56 22.09 -4.47 9.45
CA ASP A 56 21.89 -4.10 10.86
C ASP A 56 20.90 -2.93 11.05
N ASP A 57 20.67 -2.13 10.01
CA ASP A 57 19.66 -1.07 10.00
C ASP A 57 18.24 -1.65 9.81
N MET A 58 17.29 -1.26 10.68
CA MET A 58 15.89 -1.70 10.56
C MET A 58 15.26 -1.22 9.26
N GLY A 59 15.65 -0.03 8.82
CA GLY A 59 15.18 0.53 7.58
C GLY A 59 15.58 -0.31 6.36
N ASP A 60 16.83 -0.75 6.27
CA ASP A 60 17.27 -1.67 5.22
C ASP A 60 16.41 -2.95 5.23
N ARG A 61 16.16 -3.51 6.41
CA ARG A 61 15.29 -4.69 6.57
C ARG A 61 13.85 -4.43 6.10
N ILE A 62 13.28 -3.27 6.43
CA ILE A 62 11.95 -2.85 5.96
C ILE A 62 11.94 -2.80 4.43
N SER A 63 12.92 -2.15 3.81
CA SER A 63 13.02 -2.00 2.36
C SER A 63 13.17 -3.35 1.63
N ILE A 64 14.01 -4.24 2.16
CA ILE A 64 14.20 -5.60 1.61
C ILE A 64 12.91 -6.42 1.69
N ILE A 65 12.26 -6.46 2.86
CA ILE A 65 11.02 -7.22 3.06
C ILE A 65 9.88 -6.63 2.22
N ARG A 66 9.76 -5.30 2.14
CA ARG A 66 8.82 -4.63 1.23
C ARG A 66 9.02 -5.08 -0.22
N GLY A 67 10.27 -5.25 -0.66
CA GLY A 67 10.60 -5.69 -2.02
C GLY A 67 9.98 -7.02 -2.46
N ILE A 68 9.52 -7.84 -1.50
CA ILE A 68 8.74 -9.08 -1.76
C ILE A 68 7.34 -8.75 -2.27
N TYR A 69 6.75 -7.63 -1.84
CA TYR A 69 5.37 -7.26 -2.13
C TYR A 69 5.25 -6.16 -3.18
N TYR A 70 6.14 -5.16 -3.16
CA TYR A 70 6.07 -3.98 -4.02
C TYR A 70 7.43 -3.46 -4.48
N GLY A 71 7.45 -2.74 -5.61
CA GLY A 71 8.60 -1.95 -6.06
C GLY A 71 9.70 -2.74 -6.78
N THR A 72 9.51 -4.04 -7.02
CA THR A 72 10.45 -4.90 -7.76
C THR A 72 9.75 -5.73 -8.82
N GLU A 73 10.49 -6.16 -9.85
CA GLU A 73 9.96 -7.02 -10.93
C GLU A 73 9.71 -8.48 -10.47
N TRP A 74 10.11 -8.84 -9.25
CA TRP A 74 9.82 -10.14 -8.64
C TRP A 74 8.84 -10.04 -7.46
N SER A 75 8.23 -8.88 -7.27
CA SER A 75 7.27 -8.64 -6.21
C SER A 75 5.93 -9.32 -6.47
N LEU A 76 5.16 -9.54 -5.40
CA LEU A 76 3.79 -10.05 -5.48
C LEU A 76 2.91 -9.18 -6.38
N ASP A 77 2.99 -7.85 -6.25
CA ASP A 77 2.24 -6.91 -7.09
C ASP A 77 2.61 -7.09 -8.56
N TYR A 78 3.90 -7.10 -8.90
CA TYR A 78 4.34 -7.22 -10.29
C TYR A 78 3.99 -8.59 -10.89
N SER A 79 3.97 -9.66 -10.09
CA SER A 79 3.55 -10.99 -10.55
C SER A 79 2.09 -11.01 -11.04
N LYS A 80 1.26 -10.07 -10.58
CA LYS A 80 -0.15 -9.91 -10.95
C LYS A 80 -0.37 -8.80 -11.98
N GLU A 81 0.21 -7.62 -11.74
CA GLU A 81 -0.05 -6.41 -12.54
C GLU A 81 0.91 -6.22 -13.71
N GLN A 82 2.14 -6.75 -13.61
CA GLN A 82 3.18 -6.66 -14.64
C GLN A 82 3.46 -5.23 -15.16
N SER A 83 3.24 -4.20 -14.33
CA SER A 83 3.43 -2.79 -14.70
C SER A 83 4.73 -2.24 -14.11
N LYS A 84 5.65 -1.84 -15.00
CA LYS A 84 6.90 -1.18 -14.61
C LYS A 84 6.68 0.22 -14.05
N ALA A 85 5.68 0.96 -14.56
CA ALA A 85 5.38 2.29 -14.05
C ALA A 85 4.81 2.23 -12.64
N ARG A 86 3.96 1.24 -12.34
CA ARG A 86 3.44 1.00 -10.99
C ARG A 86 4.56 0.65 -10.01
N ASN A 87 5.48 -0.23 -10.41
CA ASN A 87 6.69 -0.52 -9.62
C ASN A 87 7.54 0.72 -9.36
N PHE A 88 7.78 1.53 -10.38
CA PHE A 88 8.50 2.79 -10.24
C PHE A 88 7.78 3.74 -9.28
N ALA A 89 6.45 3.89 -9.42
CA ALA A 89 5.64 4.72 -8.55
C ALA A 89 5.75 4.31 -7.08
N PHE A 90 5.72 3.02 -6.75
CA PHE A 90 5.89 2.57 -5.36
C PHE A 90 7.21 3.04 -4.75
N ASN A 91 8.32 2.99 -5.49
CA ASN A 91 9.63 3.45 -4.99
C ASN A 91 9.71 4.98 -4.90
N GLU A 92 9.07 5.71 -5.81
CA GLU A 92 8.96 7.17 -5.71
C GLU A 92 8.11 7.59 -4.50
N TYR A 93 7.02 6.86 -4.22
CA TYR A 93 6.11 7.13 -3.11
C TYR A 93 6.68 6.71 -1.76
N THR A 94 7.54 5.70 -1.69
CA THR A 94 8.36 5.48 -0.48
C THR A 94 9.53 6.47 -0.40
N ASN A 95 9.89 7.12 -1.52
CA ASN A 95 11.13 7.86 -1.70
C ASN A 95 12.33 7.01 -1.24
N SER A 96 12.30 5.72 -1.62
CA SER A 96 13.25 4.69 -1.20
C SER A 96 13.31 3.58 -2.26
N ASN A 97 14.52 3.18 -2.65
CA ASN A 97 14.73 2.01 -3.49
C ASN A 97 14.81 0.75 -2.63
N VAL A 98 14.47 -0.40 -3.21
CA VAL A 98 14.66 -1.69 -2.55
C VAL A 98 16.15 -1.96 -2.38
N GLU A 99 16.58 -2.10 -1.12
CA GLU A 99 18.00 -2.14 -0.75
C GLU A 99 18.71 -3.39 -1.29
N ALA A 100 18.04 -4.54 -1.27
CA ALA A 100 18.58 -5.79 -1.77
C ALA A 100 17.51 -6.76 -2.28
N ASP A 101 17.92 -7.68 -3.14
CA ASP A 101 17.05 -8.77 -3.59
C ASP A 101 16.78 -9.76 -2.44
N ALA A 102 15.57 -9.71 -1.90
CA ALA A 102 15.11 -10.58 -0.82
C ALA A 102 15.23 -12.08 -1.14
N ARG A 103 15.22 -12.48 -2.43
CA ARG A 103 15.41 -13.88 -2.83
C ARG A 103 16.79 -14.41 -2.46
N GLU A 104 17.77 -13.51 -2.36
CA GLU A 104 19.14 -13.84 -1.97
C GLU A 104 19.44 -13.40 -0.54
N ALA A 105 19.04 -12.18 -0.15
CA ALA A 105 19.35 -11.60 1.15
C ALA A 105 18.77 -12.40 2.33
N LEU A 106 17.62 -13.07 2.14
CA LEU A 106 16.98 -13.87 3.20
C LEU A 106 17.62 -15.25 3.41
N LYS A 107 18.59 -15.66 2.58
CA LYS A 107 19.28 -16.94 2.73
C LYS A 107 20.47 -16.78 3.69
N CYS A 108 20.52 -17.54 4.78
CA CYS A 108 21.68 -17.51 5.69
C CYS A 108 22.98 -18.07 5.06
N SER A 109 22.87 -18.99 4.08
CA SER A 109 23.98 -19.51 3.27
C SER A 109 23.49 -20.04 1.91
N GLU A 110 24.39 -20.43 1.00
CA GLU A 110 24.02 -21.01 -0.31
C GLU A 110 23.12 -22.26 -0.18
N ASN A 111 23.34 -23.04 0.89
CA ASN A 111 22.57 -24.24 1.21
C ASN A 111 21.45 -23.95 2.23
N CYS A 112 20.95 -22.71 2.27
CA CYS A 112 19.90 -22.31 3.21
C CYS A 112 18.65 -23.18 3.05
N LYS A 113 18.21 -23.82 4.13
CA LYS A 113 17.00 -24.64 4.18
C LYS A 113 15.74 -23.82 4.45
N ALA A 114 15.90 -22.62 5.01
CA ALA A 114 14.78 -21.71 5.22
C ALA A 114 14.31 -21.15 3.87
N ASP A 115 13.00 -21.15 3.68
CA ASP A 115 12.34 -20.70 2.46
C ASP A 115 11.60 -19.38 2.76
N LEU A 116 12.33 -18.42 3.32
CA LEU A 116 11.77 -17.22 3.94
C LEU A 116 11.11 -16.31 2.90
N PHE A 117 11.72 -16.15 1.73
CA PHE A 117 11.12 -15.40 0.63
C PHE A 117 9.73 -15.95 0.27
N ASN A 118 9.63 -17.25 -0.05
CA ASN A 118 8.33 -17.82 -0.42
C ASN A 118 7.37 -17.87 0.77
N SER A 119 7.87 -18.05 1.98
CA SER A 119 7.03 -18.04 3.19
C SER A 119 6.38 -16.66 3.36
N LEU A 120 7.15 -15.57 3.27
CA LEU A 120 6.64 -14.20 3.32
C LEU A 120 5.76 -13.86 2.11
N PHE A 121 6.18 -14.22 0.89
CA PHE A 121 5.43 -14.00 -0.35
C PHE A 121 4.01 -14.59 -0.27
N ASN A 122 3.86 -15.76 0.35
CA ASN A 122 2.58 -16.42 0.57
C ASN A 122 1.89 -16.06 1.90
N SER A 123 2.43 -15.08 2.62
CA SER A 123 1.87 -14.52 3.86
C SER A 123 1.57 -13.02 3.69
N PHE A 124 1.00 -12.63 2.54
CA PHE A 124 0.66 -11.22 2.29
C PHE A 124 -0.64 -10.83 3.01
N GLU A 125 -1.62 -11.73 3.11
CA GLU A 125 -2.84 -11.54 3.89
C GLU A 125 -2.90 -12.58 5.02
N ILE A 126 -3.01 -12.11 6.27
CA ILE A 126 -3.05 -12.98 7.45
C ILE A 126 -4.37 -12.77 8.17
N PHE A 127 -5.11 -13.85 8.40
CA PHE A 127 -6.36 -13.85 9.16
C PHE A 127 -6.15 -14.58 10.49
N ASP A 128 -6.09 -13.83 11.59
CA ASP A 128 -6.07 -14.39 12.94
C ASP A 128 -7.47 -14.87 13.36
N SER A 129 -8.50 -14.19 12.85
CA SER A 129 -9.90 -14.63 12.90
C SER A 129 -10.68 -14.06 11.70
N PRO A 130 -11.95 -14.43 11.49
CA PRO A 130 -12.78 -13.79 10.45
C PRO A 130 -12.97 -12.27 10.59
N TYR A 131 -12.68 -11.71 11.78
CA TYR A 131 -12.82 -10.28 12.10
C TYR A 131 -11.49 -9.57 12.35
N LYS A 132 -10.39 -10.32 12.36
CA LYS A 132 -9.04 -9.79 12.59
C LYS A 132 -8.12 -10.29 11.50
N ALA A 133 -7.76 -9.38 10.60
CA ALA A 133 -6.87 -9.66 9.50
C ALA A 133 -5.93 -8.48 9.27
N VAL A 134 -4.84 -8.71 8.53
CA VAL A 134 -3.94 -7.64 8.09
C VAL A 134 -3.36 -7.99 6.73
N ASP A 135 -3.29 -7.01 5.84
CA ASP A 135 -2.42 -7.06 4.67
C ASP A 135 -1.02 -6.60 5.10
N PHE A 136 -0.10 -7.56 5.20
CA PHE A 136 1.27 -7.29 5.61
C PHE A 136 2.07 -6.56 4.52
N GLY A 137 1.68 -6.71 3.25
CA GLY A 137 2.26 -5.95 2.15
C GLY A 137 1.99 -4.46 2.32
N HIS A 138 0.73 -4.06 2.53
CA HIS A 138 0.37 -2.66 2.78
C HIS A 138 0.97 -2.11 4.08
N LEU A 139 1.01 -2.93 5.12
CA LEU A 139 1.67 -2.57 6.36
C LEU A 139 3.15 -2.19 6.11
N ILE A 140 3.92 -3.07 5.46
CA ILE A 140 5.37 -2.88 5.33
C ILE A 140 5.73 -1.76 4.33
N ILE A 141 4.96 -1.54 3.27
CA ILE A 141 5.22 -0.42 2.35
C ILE A 141 4.93 0.93 3.01
N GLY A 142 3.88 1.06 3.82
CA GLY A 142 3.64 2.32 4.53
C GLY A 142 4.63 2.53 5.68
N MET A 143 5.12 1.47 6.33
CA MET A 143 6.28 1.59 7.23
C MET A 143 7.51 2.15 6.49
N ASP A 144 7.78 1.69 5.25
CA ASP A 144 8.89 2.23 4.46
C ASP A 144 8.67 3.70 4.06
N SER A 145 7.46 4.07 3.61
CA SER A 145 7.12 5.46 3.33
C SER A 145 7.29 6.37 4.55
N ARG A 146 7.00 5.89 5.75
CA ARG A 146 7.15 6.68 6.99
C ARG A 146 8.58 7.00 7.38
N ARG A 147 9.57 6.27 6.83
CA ARG A 147 10.99 6.56 7.04
C ARG A 147 11.44 7.84 6.34
N SER A 148 10.86 8.12 5.17
CA SER A 148 11.18 9.35 4.44
C SER A 148 10.28 10.49 4.88
N TRP A 149 10.88 11.56 5.41
CA TRP A 149 10.17 12.82 5.68
C TRP A 149 9.41 13.32 4.45
N ARG A 150 10.00 13.21 3.25
CA ARG A 150 9.34 13.61 2.00
C ARG A 150 8.10 12.77 1.74
N ALA A 151 8.22 11.44 1.85
CA ALA A 151 7.11 10.54 1.57
C ALA A 151 5.95 10.68 2.56
N LYS A 152 6.20 11.04 3.83
CA LYS A 152 5.13 11.22 4.82
C LYS A 152 4.63 12.66 5.02
N SER A 153 5.33 13.67 4.53
CA SER A 153 4.99 15.09 4.82
C SER A 153 4.80 15.97 3.60
N ILE A 154 5.24 15.56 2.40
CA ILE A 154 5.09 16.37 1.19
C ILE A 154 4.03 15.72 0.30
N GLY A 155 2.90 16.42 0.16
CA GLY A 155 1.86 16.07 -0.81
C GLY A 155 2.43 16.08 -2.22
N ILE A 156 2.14 15.04 -3.00
CA ILE A 156 2.53 14.95 -4.40
C ILE A 156 1.50 15.74 -5.21
N PRO A 157 1.92 16.80 -5.93
CA PRO A 157 1.01 17.62 -6.69
C PRO A 157 0.13 16.76 -7.61
N THR A 158 -1.17 17.08 -7.63
CA THR A 158 -2.20 16.46 -8.47
C THR A 158 -2.49 14.98 -8.19
N GLN A 159 -2.04 14.43 -7.05
CA GLN A 159 -2.27 13.02 -6.71
C GLN A 159 -3.05 12.82 -5.41
N GLY A 160 -3.40 13.91 -4.71
CA GLY A 160 -4.33 13.83 -3.58
C GLY A 160 -3.71 13.39 -2.27
N GLY A 161 -2.39 13.23 -2.18
CA GLY A 161 -1.76 12.83 -0.93
C GLY A 161 -0.24 12.81 -0.99
N THR A 162 0.35 12.52 0.16
CA THR A 162 1.77 12.20 0.34
C THR A 162 2.08 10.81 -0.21
N GLY A 163 3.36 10.47 -0.37
CA GLY A 163 3.76 9.14 -0.79
C GLY A 163 3.27 8.02 0.13
N LEU A 164 3.13 8.28 1.45
CA LEU A 164 2.53 7.35 2.41
C LEU A 164 1.06 7.05 2.08
N GLU A 165 0.27 8.09 1.85
CA GLU A 165 -1.16 7.96 1.53
C GLU A 165 -1.37 7.23 0.20
N LEU A 166 -0.53 7.54 -0.80
CA LEU A 166 -0.60 6.96 -2.14
C LEU A 166 -0.17 5.49 -2.17
N ASN A 167 0.69 5.06 -1.25
CA ASN A 167 1.06 3.66 -1.06
C ASN A 167 0.05 2.87 -0.21
N THR A 168 -0.95 3.53 0.36
CA THR A 168 -1.91 2.95 1.31
C THR A 168 -3.35 3.33 0.93
N TRP A 169 -4.10 3.94 1.84
CA TRP A 169 -5.55 4.13 1.72
C TRP A 169 -5.97 5.05 0.57
N VAL A 170 -5.21 6.09 0.22
CA VAL A 170 -5.54 6.95 -0.94
C VAL A 170 -5.30 6.21 -2.25
N GLY A 171 -4.21 5.47 -2.35
CA GLY A 171 -3.91 4.64 -3.51
C GLY A 171 -5.00 3.61 -3.79
N ASP A 172 -5.43 2.92 -2.73
CA ASP A 172 -6.45 1.87 -2.82
C ASP A 172 -7.85 2.45 -3.02
N LEU A 173 -8.32 3.30 -2.11
CA LEU A 173 -9.68 3.82 -2.19
C LEU A 173 -9.85 4.77 -3.38
N GLY A 174 -8.84 5.58 -3.72
CA GLY A 174 -8.90 6.50 -4.86
C GLY A 174 -8.86 5.75 -6.19
N GLY A 175 -8.07 4.68 -6.29
CA GLY A 175 -8.15 3.75 -7.43
C GLY A 175 -9.53 3.10 -7.56
N GLY A 176 -10.15 2.79 -6.42
CA GLY A 176 -11.52 2.29 -6.33
C GLY A 176 -12.56 3.32 -6.80
N VAL A 177 -12.44 4.58 -6.37
CA VAL A 177 -13.28 5.71 -6.81
C VAL A 177 -13.18 5.88 -8.32
N GLY A 178 -11.98 5.91 -8.89
CA GLY A 178 -11.79 6.01 -10.33
C GLY A 178 -12.49 4.88 -11.09
N LYS A 179 -12.28 3.63 -10.66
CA LYS A 179 -12.96 2.47 -11.27
C LYS A 179 -14.49 2.57 -11.17
N LEU A 180 -15.02 2.89 -9.99
CA LEU A 180 -16.46 2.99 -9.79
C LEU A 180 -17.08 4.15 -10.57
N SER A 181 -16.36 5.25 -10.72
CA SER A 181 -16.78 6.39 -11.53
C SER A 181 -16.94 6.00 -12.99
N LEU A 182 -15.99 5.23 -13.55
CA LEU A 182 -16.11 4.65 -14.88
C LEU A 182 -17.29 3.65 -14.96
N ASP A 183 -17.46 2.80 -13.96
CA ASP A 183 -18.59 1.87 -13.91
C ASP A 183 -19.94 2.61 -13.89
N ARG A 184 -20.02 3.79 -13.26
CA ARG A 184 -21.23 4.62 -13.18
C ARG A 184 -21.61 5.29 -14.49
N VAL A 185 -20.66 5.49 -15.41
CA VAL A 185 -20.97 5.90 -16.78
C VAL A 185 -21.89 4.87 -17.45
N ARG A 186 -21.64 3.58 -17.20
CA ARG A 186 -22.41 2.46 -17.78
C ARG A 186 -23.61 2.06 -16.94
N ASN A 187 -23.51 2.18 -15.61
CA ASN A 187 -24.57 1.86 -14.66
C ASN A 187 -24.63 2.92 -13.54
N PRO A 188 -25.40 4.01 -13.74
CA PRO A 188 -25.48 5.10 -12.76
C PRO A 188 -26.00 4.69 -11.37
N LYS A 189 -26.63 3.51 -11.26
CA LYS A 189 -27.17 2.99 -9.98
C LYS A 189 -26.15 2.21 -9.16
N LYS A 190 -24.92 2.01 -9.66
CA LYS A 190 -23.89 1.26 -8.93
C LYS A 190 -23.47 2.01 -7.67
N ARG A 191 -23.52 1.33 -6.52
CA ARG A 191 -23.33 1.92 -5.19
C ARG A 191 -21.87 1.84 -4.73
N ALA A 192 -21.41 2.87 -4.00
CA ALA A 192 -20.06 2.92 -3.42
C ALA A 192 -19.73 1.76 -2.49
N LYS A 193 -20.72 1.22 -1.76
CA LYS A 193 -20.56 0.01 -0.93
C LYS A 193 -19.96 -1.18 -1.69
N SER A 194 -20.12 -1.26 -3.02
CA SER A 194 -19.53 -2.33 -3.83
C SER A 194 -18.01 -2.35 -3.84
N LEU A 195 -17.34 -1.26 -3.43
CA LEU A 195 -15.89 -1.19 -3.25
C LEU A 195 -15.40 -1.76 -1.91
N PHE A 196 -16.31 -2.12 -1.00
CA PHE A 196 -15.98 -2.56 0.36
C PHE A 196 -16.42 -4.02 0.61
N PRO A 197 -15.89 -5.00 -0.14
CA PRO A 197 -16.17 -6.41 0.14
C PRO A 197 -15.50 -6.85 1.44
N ILE A 198 -16.11 -7.81 2.14
CA ILE A 198 -15.51 -8.43 3.34
C ILE A 198 -14.39 -9.40 2.95
N SER A 199 -14.42 -9.94 1.73
CA SER A 199 -13.47 -10.94 1.23
C SER A 199 -12.82 -10.51 -0.09
N GLY A 200 -11.58 -10.93 -0.31
CA GLY A 200 -10.78 -10.60 -1.49
C GLY A 200 -9.79 -9.46 -1.23
N SER A 201 -8.99 -9.14 -2.24
CA SER A 201 -7.81 -8.24 -2.13
C SER A 201 -7.98 -6.95 -2.97
N SER A 202 -9.17 -6.35 -2.95
CA SER A 202 -9.53 -5.25 -3.87
C SER A 202 -9.79 -3.96 -3.12
N TYR A 203 -9.08 -2.87 -3.44
CA TYR A 203 -9.37 -1.50 -2.96
C TYR A 203 -9.81 -1.49 -1.48
N GLY A 204 -11.07 -1.11 -1.18
CA GLY A 204 -11.63 -1.08 0.18
C GLY A 204 -11.99 -2.45 0.79
N ALA A 205 -11.39 -3.54 0.33
CA ALA A 205 -11.56 -4.85 0.97
C ALA A 205 -11.06 -4.81 2.41
N MET A 206 -11.74 -5.54 3.30
CA MET A 206 -11.47 -5.47 4.74
C MET A 206 -9.98 -5.66 5.10
N VAL A 207 -9.33 -6.68 4.52
CA VAL A 207 -7.93 -6.99 4.83
C VAL A 207 -6.96 -5.91 4.32
N ASN A 208 -7.22 -5.32 3.16
CA ASN A 208 -6.46 -4.18 2.63
C ASN A 208 -6.56 -2.97 3.56
N LEU A 209 -7.79 -2.61 3.98
CA LEU A 209 -8.02 -1.49 4.88
C LEU A 209 -7.31 -1.69 6.23
N GLU A 210 -7.33 -2.91 6.78
CA GLU A 210 -6.59 -3.22 8.00
C GLU A 210 -5.06 -3.10 7.79
N GLY A 211 -4.55 -3.44 6.61
CA GLY A 211 -3.14 -3.21 6.24
C GLY A 211 -2.79 -1.74 6.11
N ASP A 212 -3.64 -0.95 5.45
CA ASP A 212 -3.48 0.50 5.30
C ASP A 212 -3.42 1.18 6.68
N ILE A 213 -4.33 0.81 7.58
CA ILE A 213 -4.37 1.32 8.96
C ILE A 213 -3.12 0.88 9.73
N ALA A 214 -2.74 -0.39 9.63
CA ALA A 214 -1.58 -0.93 10.32
C ALA A 214 -0.28 -0.23 9.88
N SER A 215 -0.21 0.25 8.64
CA SER A 215 0.96 0.97 8.13
C SER A 215 1.26 2.29 8.89
N TYR A 216 0.22 2.93 9.43
CA TYR A 216 0.33 4.13 10.26
C TYR A 216 0.58 3.80 11.74
N VAL A 217 -0.01 2.71 12.22
CA VAL A 217 -0.04 2.40 13.67
C VAL A 217 1.13 1.52 14.10
N CYS A 218 1.58 0.59 13.25
CA CYS A 218 2.76 -0.24 13.54
C CYS A 218 4.00 0.65 13.67
N GLY A 219 4.75 0.52 14.78
CA GLY A 219 5.94 1.35 15.02
C GLY A 219 5.67 2.82 15.38
N MET A 220 4.43 3.25 15.64
CA MET A 220 4.15 4.62 16.10
C MET A 220 4.57 4.88 17.56
N ASP A 221 4.82 6.14 17.93
CA ASP A 221 4.95 6.55 19.34
C ASP A 221 3.56 6.74 19.98
N SER A 222 3.22 5.87 20.93
CA SER A 222 1.96 5.98 21.67
C SER A 222 1.85 7.24 22.55
N ASN A 223 2.96 7.92 22.84
CA ASN A 223 2.95 9.18 23.59
C ASN A 223 2.58 10.37 22.71
N ASN A 224 2.62 10.22 21.37
CA ASN A 224 2.26 11.24 20.41
C ASN A 224 1.31 10.69 19.33
N GLU A 225 0.10 10.36 19.76
CA GLU A 225 -0.87 9.58 18.98
C GLU A 225 -1.31 10.22 17.64
N SER A 226 -1.05 11.52 17.43
CA SER A 226 -1.39 12.24 16.20
C SER A 226 -0.20 12.37 15.23
N LYS A 227 1.02 12.03 15.64
CA LYS A 227 2.21 12.22 14.82
C LYS A 227 2.50 10.98 13.98
N ILE A 228 2.84 11.21 12.70
CA ILE A 228 3.34 10.17 11.80
C ILE A 228 4.86 10.05 11.98
N ASP A 229 5.29 9.16 12.88
CA ASP A 229 6.72 8.95 13.18
C ASP A 229 7.43 8.05 12.16
N ASP A 230 8.76 8.13 12.12
CA ASP A 230 9.56 7.06 11.51
C ASP A 230 9.47 5.83 12.44
N PRO A 231 9.08 4.63 11.96
CA PRO A 231 9.01 3.45 12.81
C PRO A 231 10.35 3.07 13.45
N THR A 232 11.47 3.43 12.84
CA THR A 232 12.82 3.13 13.36
C THR A 232 13.23 4.02 14.53
N ASP A 233 12.51 5.12 14.80
CA ASP A 233 12.73 5.97 15.98
C ASP A 233 12.26 5.28 17.27
N ASN A 234 11.34 4.31 17.18
CA ASN A 234 10.63 3.72 18.31
C ASN A 234 10.98 2.24 18.57
N PHE A 235 11.49 1.53 17.56
CA PHE A 235 11.79 0.11 17.63
C PHE A 235 13.09 -0.19 16.91
N GLU A 236 13.84 -1.17 17.43
CA GLU A 236 15.07 -1.66 16.77
C GLU A 236 14.76 -2.72 15.70
N THR A 237 13.61 -3.39 15.81
CA THR A 237 13.24 -4.48 14.91
C THR A 237 11.77 -4.42 14.48
N ILE A 238 11.49 -4.94 13.27
CA ILE A 238 10.15 -5.00 12.68
C ILE A 238 9.25 -5.94 13.48
N HIS A 239 9.75 -7.09 13.92
CA HIS A 239 8.95 -8.06 14.68
C HIS A 239 8.50 -7.52 16.04
N GLU A 240 9.32 -6.69 16.72
CA GLU A 240 8.89 -6.01 17.96
C GLU A 240 7.79 -4.98 17.68
N ALA A 241 7.93 -4.19 16.61
CA ALA A 241 6.90 -3.23 16.19
C ALA A 241 5.58 -3.93 15.84
N LEU A 242 5.65 -5.08 15.16
CA LEU A 242 4.47 -5.91 14.86
C LEU A 242 3.86 -6.50 16.13
N GLN A 243 4.67 -7.01 17.03
CA GLN A 243 4.20 -7.58 18.28
C GLN A 243 3.46 -6.53 19.11
N ASP A 244 4.04 -5.34 19.27
CA ASP A 244 3.38 -4.22 19.94
C ASP A 244 2.09 -3.80 19.23
N TYR A 245 2.08 -3.75 17.88
CA TYR A 245 0.87 -3.45 17.13
C TYR A 245 -0.27 -4.43 17.46
N PHE A 246 -0.02 -5.74 17.37
CA PHE A 246 -1.04 -6.76 17.58
C PHE A 246 -1.45 -6.90 19.05
N ASP A 247 -0.51 -6.77 19.99
CA ASP A 247 -0.75 -7.04 21.41
C ASP A 247 -1.30 -5.80 22.15
N THR A 248 -0.89 -4.59 21.77
CA THR A 248 -1.18 -3.37 22.56
C THR A 248 -1.99 -2.32 21.80
N LYS A 249 -1.81 -2.20 20.47
CA LYS A 249 -2.42 -1.13 19.68
C LYS A 249 -3.67 -1.56 18.90
N TRP A 250 -3.88 -2.86 18.70
CA TRP A 250 -4.99 -3.38 17.88
C TRP A 250 -6.35 -2.76 18.23
N ASP A 251 -6.64 -2.64 19.53
CA ASP A 251 -7.94 -2.15 20.01
C ASP A 251 -8.14 -0.63 19.82
N LYS A 252 -7.05 0.10 19.57
CA LYS A 252 -7.06 1.55 19.34
C LYS A 252 -6.66 1.95 17.92
N ARG A 253 -6.38 0.98 17.04
CA ARG A 253 -5.83 1.21 15.69
C ARG A 253 -6.61 2.24 14.88
N ALA A 254 -7.95 2.16 14.90
CA ALA A 254 -8.81 3.11 14.19
C ALA A 254 -8.74 4.51 14.81
N THR A 255 -8.67 4.63 16.13
CA THR A 255 -8.51 5.92 16.82
C THR A 255 -7.17 6.55 16.50
N PHE A 256 -6.08 5.79 16.58
CA PHE A 256 -4.73 6.28 16.27
C PHE A 256 -4.62 6.75 14.82
N PHE A 257 -5.10 5.93 13.87
CA PHE A 257 -5.13 6.33 12.47
C PHE A 257 -5.94 7.61 12.25
N LEU A 258 -7.15 7.70 12.80
CA LEU A 258 -7.96 8.92 12.67
C LEU A 258 -7.28 10.15 13.29
N LYS A 259 -6.55 9.99 14.41
CA LYS A 259 -5.76 11.08 15.00
C LYS A 259 -4.59 11.53 14.14
N MET A 260 -3.99 10.63 13.36
CA MET A 260 -2.95 10.96 12.37
C MET A 260 -3.52 11.60 11.10
N LEU A 261 -4.83 11.53 10.89
CA LEU A 261 -5.57 12.29 9.88
C LEU A 261 -6.19 13.57 10.48
N ASP A 262 -5.57 14.13 11.53
CA ASP A 262 -6.03 15.32 12.26
C ASP A 262 -7.44 15.19 12.88
N GLY A 263 -7.86 13.97 13.20
CA GLY A 263 -9.12 13.70 13.89
C GLY A 263 -9.10 14.12 15.37
N GLU A 264 -10.05 14.97 15.75
CA GLU A 264 -10.22 15.46 17.12
C GLU A 264 -11.25 14.63 17.88
N PHE A 265 -10.86 14.05 19.02
CA PHE A 265 -11.72 13.18 19.82
C PHE A 265 -12.12 13.79 21.16
N GLU A 266 -13.41 13.68 21.50
CA GLU A 266 -13.89 13.77 22.89
C GLU A 266 -14.45 12.40 23.30
N GLY A 267 -13.68 11.67 24.12
CA GLY A 267 -13.95 10.24 24.36
C GLY A 267 -13.85 9.44 23.06
N ASN A 268 -14.88 8.65 22.73
CA ASN A 268 -14.94 7.86 21.51
C ASN A 268 -15.59 8.60 20.33
N LYS A 269 -15.93 9.89 20.49
CA LYS A 269 -16.62 10.68 19.47
C LYS A 269 -15.63 11.56 18.71
N LEU A 270 -15.52 11.34 17.39
CA LEU A 270 -14.84 12.23 16.46
C LEU A 270 -15.65 13.53 16.29
N LYS A 271 -15.08 14.67 16.69
CA LYS A 271 -15.74 15.97 16.75
C LYS A 271 -15.80 16.66 15.40
N ASN A 272 -14.70 16.61 14.67
CA ASN A 272 -14.52 17.18 13.34
C ASN A 272 -14.75 16.13 12.25
N LYS A 273 -15.72 15.22 12.43
CA LYS A 273 -15.99 14.14 11.49
C LYS A 273 -16.14 14.63 10.05
N ASP A 274 -16.91 15.70 9.85
CA ASP A 274 -17.20 16.21 8.50
C ASP A 274 -15.94 16.77 7.81
N GLU A 275 -15.01 17.36 8.58
CA GLU A 275 -13.72 17.85 8.06
C GLU A 275 -12.81 16.69 7.63
N VAL A 276 -12.72 15.63 8.44
CA VAL A 276 -11.95 14.43 8.10
C VAL A 276 -12.56 13.71 6.89
N VAL A 277 -13.90 13.67 6.77
CA VAL A 277 -14.57 13.10 5.59
C VAL A 277 -14.27 13.91 4.34
N GLU A 278 -14.30 15.25 4.40
CA GLU A 278 -14.01 16.08 3.23
C GLU A 278 -12.53 15.98 2.84
N TYR A 279 -11.60 15.97 3.81
CA TYR A 279 -10.18 15.71 3.56
C TYR A 279 -9.96 14.40 2.78
N CYS A 280 -10.56 13.31 3.26
CA CYS A 280 -10.50 12.04 2.56
C CYS A 280 -11.16 12.15 1.18
N ALA A 281 -12.32 12.79 1.04
CA ALA A 281 -12.99 12.89 -0.25
C ALA A 281 -12.16 13.66 -1.29
N GLU A 282 -11.52 14.76 -0.90
CA GLU A 282 -10.62 15.54 -1.76
C GLU A 282 -9.42 14.68 -2.21
N ALA A 283 -8.75 14.02 -1.26
CA ALA A 283 -7.61 13.15 -1.53
C ALA A 283 -7.95 12.02 -2.53
N LEU A 284 -9.09 11.35 -2.32
CA LEU A 284 -9.55 10.27 -3.18
C LEU A 284 -9.95 10.75 -4.58
N SER A 285 -10.53 11.95 -4.68
CA SER A 285 -10.94 12.56 -5.95
C SER A 285 -9.71 12.90 -6.80
N ASP A 286 -8.72 13.57 -6.20
CA ASP A 286 -7.47 13.92 -6.87
C ASP A 286 -6.71 12.67 -7.37
N PHE A 287 -6.61 11.63 -6.53
CA PHE A 287 -5.98 10.38 -6.97
C PHE A 287 -6.76 9.68 -8.08
N SER A 288 -8.08 9.82 -8.13
CA SER A 288 -8.91 9.23 -9.19
C SER A 288 -8.59 9.80 -10.57
N TYR A 289 -8.33 11.12 -10.65
CA TYR A 289 -7.87 11.76 -11.89
C TYR A 289 -6.55 11.15 -12.36
N TRP A 290 -5.58 11.03 -11.46
CA TRP A 290 -4.27 10.46 -11.76
C TRP A 290 -4.35 8.98 -12.15
N TYR A 291 -5.05 8.18 -11.35
CA TYR A 291 -5.17 6.73 -11.52
C TYR A 291 -5.82 6.38 -12.85
N LEU A 292 -6.97 6.97 -13.19
CA LEU A 292 -7.63 6.69 -14.46
C LEU A 292 -6.82 7.19 -15.64
N GLY A 293 -6.21 8.37 -15.55
CA GLY A 293 -5.36 8.91 -16.61
C GLY A 293 -4.21 7.96 -16.98
N ILE A 294 -3.56 7.35 -16.00
CA ILE A 294 -2.50 6.36 -16.23
C ILE A 294 -3.06 5.01 -16.70
N ARG A 295 -4.11 4.50 -16.06
CA ARG A 295 -4.67 3.17 -16.38
C ARG A 295 -5.26 3.11 -17.78
N MET A 296 -5.84 4.21 -18.27
CA MET A 296 -6.27 4.32 -19.66
C MET A 296 -5.10 4.13 -20.63
N LYS A 297 -3.96 4.76 -20.33
CA LYS A 297 -2.75 4.67 -21.15
C LYS A 297 -2.10 3.28 -21.10
N GLU A 298 -2.04 2.65 -19.93
CA GLU A 298 -1.34 1.37 -19.76
C GLU A 298 -2.17 0.14 -20.13
N LYS A 299 -3.47 0.14 -19.81
CA LYS A 299 -4.34 -1.04 -19.96
C LYS A 299 -5.38 -0.89 -21.08
N GLY A 300 -5.34 0.20 -21.85
CA GLY A 300 -6.35 0.48 -22.86
C GLY A 300 -7.77 0.59 -22.27
N LEU A 301 -7.88 0.98 -21.00
CA LEU A 301 -9.14 1.09 -20.26
C LEU A 301 -9.89 2.37 -20.62
N GLY A 302 -10.28 2.49 -21.89
CA GLY A 302 -11.17 3.55 -22.36
C GLY A 302 -10.51 4.67 -23.15
N GLU A 303 -11.34 5.42 -23.85
CA GLU A 303 -10.99 6.61 -24.65
C GLU A 303 -11.16 7.90 -23.83
N ILE A 304 -10.61 9.03 -24.30
CA ILE A 304 -10.75 10.36 -23.65
C ILE A 304 -12.22 10.70 -23.30
N ASP A 305 -13.16 10.22 -24.10
CA ASP A 305 -14.59 10.41 -23.88
C ASP A 305 -15.09 9.67 -22.62
N GLU A 306 -14.59 8.46 -22.37
CA GLU A 306 -14.93 7.69 -21.15
C GLU A 306 -14.32 8.35 -19.90
N PHE A 307 -13.11 8.90 -20.01
CA PHE A 307 -12.52 9.72 -18.93
C PHE A 307 -13.38 10.93 -18.61
N THR A 308 -13.76 11.69 -19.65
CA THR A 308 -14.57 12.89 -19.50
C THR A 308 -15.92 12.55 -18.86
N ALA A 309 -16.58 11.48 -19.33
CA ALA A 309 -17.82 10.99 -18.74
C ALA A 309 -17.66 10.57 -17.27
N ALA A 310 -16.58 9.86 -16.95
CA ALA A 310 -16.29 9.39 -15.60
C ALA A 310 -15.92 10.54 -14.65
N SER A 311 -15.23 11.58 -15.13
CA SER A 311 -14.70 12.66 -14.29
C SER A 311 -15.76 13.40 -13.46
N GLY A 312 -16.97 13.58 -14.01
CA GLY A 312 -18.09 14.16 -13.25
C GLY A 312 -18.61 13.27 -12.11
N ASN A 313 -18.14 12.04 -11.98
CA ASN A 313 -18.44 11.17 -10.86
C ASN A 313 -17.32 11.14 -9.81
N PHE A 314 -16.14 11.73 -10.05
CA PHE A 314 -15.00 11.61 -9.12
C PHE A 314 -15.32 12.21 -7.76
N GLU A 315 -15.74 13.48 -7.69
CA GLU A 315 -16.12 14.10 -6.42
C GLU A 315 -17.34 13.43 -5.76
N PRO A 316 -18.48 13.19 -6.46
CA PRO A 316 -19.63 12.49 -5.88
C PRO A 316 -19.30 11.12 -5.30
N VAL A 317 -18.53 10.30 -6.03
CA VAL A 317 -18.14 8.97 -5.59
C VAL A 317 -17.15 9.06 -4.44
N SER A 318 -16.21 10.01 -4.47
CA SER A 318 -15.22 10.20 -3.39
C SER A 318 -15.88 10.52 -2.07
N ARG A 319 -16.87 11.42 -2.05
CA ARG A 319 -17.65 11.73 -0.83
C ARG A 319 -18.38 10.52 -0.27
N GLU A 320 -18.99 9.70 -1.14
CA GLU A 320 -19.63 8.46 -0.71
C GLU A 320 -18.63 7.46 -0.12
N VAL A 321 -17.48 7.27 -0.77
CA VAL A 321 -16.43 6.32 -0.35
C VAL A 321 -15.78 6.79 0.96
N ALA A 322 -15.43 8.07 1.06
CA ALA A 322 -14.87 8.67 2.28
C ALA A 322 -15.84 8.53 3.46
N SER A 323 -17.14 8.83 3.25
CA SER A 323 -18.14 8.65 4.30
C SER A 323 -18.25 7.20 4.75
N ILE A 324 -18.27 6.23 3.83
CA ILE A 324 -18.32 4.80 4.18
C ILE A 324 -17.06 4.37 4.95
N PHE A 325 -15.89 4.85 4.52
CA PHE A 325 -14.61 4.56 5.14
C PHE A 325 -14.55 5.07 6.58
N ILE A 326 -14.84 6.36 6.79
CA ILE A 326 -14.86 6.97 8.13
C ILE A 326 -15.93 6.32 9.02
N ASP A 327 -17.13 6.01 8.50
CA ASP A 327 -18.14 5.27 9.27
C ASP A 327 -17.65 3.88 9.70
N GLY A 328 -16.89 3.18 8.84
CA GLY A 328 -16.25 1.90 9.16
C GLY A 328 -15.24 2.02 10.30
N LEU A 329 -14.41 3.07 10.28
CA LEU A 329 -13.44 3.35 11.33
C LEU A 329 -14.10 3.70 12.66
N LEU A 330 -15.10 4.60 12.64
CA LEU A 330 -15.83 4.99 13.84
C LEU A 330 -16.56 3.80 14.50
N HIS A 331 -17.09 2.87 13.70
CA HIS A 331 -17.64 1.63 14.25
C HIS A 331 -16.59 0.81 15.00
N VAL A 332 -15.35 0.74 14.51
CA VAL A 332 -14.26 0.02 15.20
C VAL A 332 -13.77 0.78 16.43
N VAL A 333 -13.80 2.12 16.43
CA VAL A 333 -13.57 2.92 17.66
C VAL A 333 -14.58 2.52 18.76
N GLU A 334 -15.84 2.30 18.41
CA GLU A 334 -16.87 1.84 19.35
C GLU A 334 -16.79 0.34 19.67
N LYS A 335 -16.33 -0.47 18.71
CA LYS A 335 -16.25 -1.94 18.80
C LYS A 335 -14.88 -2.44 18.32
N PRO A 336 -13.83 -2.31 19.16
CA PRO A 336 -12.44 -2.59 18.77
C PRO A 336 -12.15 -3.97 18.19
N GLN A 337 -12.93 -4.98 18.60
CA GLN A 337 -12.76 -6.37 18.19
C GLN A 337 -13.43 -6.70 16.84
N ASP A 338 -14.16 -5.76 16.25
CA ASP A 338 -14.81 -5.92 14.95
C ASP A 338 -13.89 -5.46 13.80
N MET A 339 -14.27 -5.82 12.57
CA MET A 339 -13.52 -5.52 11.35
C MET A 339 -13.87 -4.13 10.78
N ILE A 340 -12.91 -3.51 10.09
CA ILE A 340 -13.17 -2.30 9.29
C ILE A 340 -13.88 -2.72 7.99
N THR A 341 -15.15 -2.33 7.85
CA THR A 341 -15.96 -2.64 6.66
C THR A 341 -17.09 -1.63 6.48
N ALA A 342 -17.76 -1.63 5.33
CA ALA A 342 -18.85 -0.72 5.05
C ALA A 342 -20.05 -0.92 6.00
N ARG A 343 -20.33 0.11 6.80
CA ARG A 343 -21.49 0.17 7.71
C ARG A 343 -22.68 0.91 7.11
N THR A 344 -22.44 1.74 6.09
CA THR A 344 -23.45 2.49 5.35
C THR A 344 -23.55 2.05 3.89
N ASN A 345 -24.66 2.41 3.24
CA ASN A 345 -24.91 2.10 1.83
C ASN A 345 -25.65 3.28 1.18
N PRO A 346 -24.98 4.44 1.02
CA PRO A 346 -25.62 5.63 0.46
C PRO A 346 -26.22 5.35 -0.92
N ASN A 347 -27.24 6.14 -1.27
CA ASN A 347 -27.70 6.17 -2.65
C ASN A 347 -26.65 6.88 -3.51
N PRO A 348 -26.47 6.46 -4.78
CA PRO A 348 -25.55 7.14 -5.69
C PRO A 348 -25.91 8.63 -5.80
N THR A 349 -24.93 9.48 -5.51
CA THR A 349 -24.99 10.92 -5.72
C THR A 349 -24.92 11.20 -7.22
N PRO A 350 -25.72 12.13 -7.75
CA PRO A 350 -25.68 12.50 -9.16
C PRO A 350 -24.29 12.99 -9.61
N ARG A 351 -23.98 12.76 -10.89
CA ARG A 351 -22.80 13.31 -11.57
C ARG A 351 -22.83 14.85 -11.53
N GLU A 352 -21.68 15.46 -11.30
CA GLU A 352 -21.46 16.90 -11.36
C GLU A 352 -20.83 17.34 -12.70
N GLU A 353 -21.01 18.61 -13.05
CA GLU A 353 -20.41 19.21 -14.25
C GLU A 353 -18.99 19.69 -13.95
N THR A 354 -18.00 19.19 -14.70
CA THR A 354 -16.58 19.43 -14.43
C THR A 354 -15.95 20.50 -15.32
N THR A 355 -14.75 20.93 -14.99
CA THR A 355 -13.91 21.74 -15.89
C THR A 355 -13.55 20.98 -17.17
N VAL A 356 -13.43 19.65 -17.12
CA VAL A 356 -13.20 18.79 -18.29
C VAL A 356 -14.43 18.81 -19.21
N ASP A 357 -15.64 18.76 -18.65
CA ASP A 357 -16.88 18.92 -19.42
C ASP A 357 -16.92 20.26 -20.15
N LYS A 358 -16.63 21.35 -19.42
CA LYS A 358 -16.59 22.71 -19.98
C LYS A 358 -15.53 22.87 -21.08
N ALA A 359 -14.36 22.26 -20.89
CA ALA A 359 -13.29 22.26 -21.90
C ALA A 359 -13.68 21.46 -23.15
N SER A 360 -14.32 20.29 -22.96
CA SER A 360 -14.82 19.45 -24.05
C SER A 360 -15.91 20.17 -24.86
N GLU A 361 -16.87 20.80 -24.18
CA GLU A 361 -17.89 21.62 -24.85
C GLU A 361 -17.30 22.79 -25.65
N LEU A 362 -16.27 23.45 -25.10
CA LEU A 362 -15.58 24.54 -25.79
C LEU A 362 -14.87 24.02 -27.05
N LEU A 363 -14.20 22.88 -26.94
CA LEU A 363 -13.53 22.21 -28.07
C LEU A 363 -14.53 21.82 -29.16
N GLU A 364 -15.68 21.25 -28.82
CA GLU A 364 -16.72 20.93 -29.80
C GLU A 364 -17.32 22.18 -30.44
N LYS A 365 -17.60 23.24 -29.67
CA LYS A 365 -18.04 24.54 -30.22
C LYS A 365 -17.02 25.14 -31.18
N LEU A 366 -15.71 24.99 -30.88
CA LEU A 366 -14.63 25.41 -31.77
C LEU A 366 -14.57 24.55 -33.03
N LYS A 367 -14.62 23.22 -32.91
CA LYS A 367 -14.65 22.30 -34.05
C LYS A 367 -15.84 22.58 -34.98
N ASP A 368 -17.02 22.80 -34.43
CA ASP A 368 -18.21 23.16 -35.20
C ASP A 368 -18.08 24.53 -35.87
N LYS A 369 -17.43 25.49 -35.20
CA LYS A 369 -17.11 26.79 -35.80
C LYS A 369 -16.10 26.64 -36.94
N PHE A 370 -15.08 25.80 -36.79
CA PHE A 370 -14.10 25.50 -37.85
C PHE A 370 -14.70 24.73 -39.02
N LYS A 371 -15.59 23.75 -38.77
CA LYS A 371 -16.38 23.07 -39.83
C LYS A 371 -17.30 24.04 -40.57
N LYS A 372 -17.89 25.00 -39.87
CA LYS A 372 -18.68 26.09 -40.49
C LYS A 372 -17.81 27.13 -41.20
N MET A 373 -16.52 27.19 -40.87
CA MET A 373 -15.50 28.00 -41.54
C MET A 373 -14.75 27.23 -42.62
N ASP A 374 -15.13 25.98 -42.92
CA ASP A 374 -14.76 25.28 -44.16
C ASP A 374 -15.52 25.95 -45.32
N LEU A 375 -15.18 27.22 -45.53
CA LEU A 375 -15.31 27.93 -46.77
C LEU A 375 -14.39 27.18 -47.72
N ASN A 376 -15.01 26.37 -48.57
CA ASN A 376 -14.38 25.84 -49.76
C ASN A 376 -13.52 26.96 -50.37
N PRO A 377 -12.17 26.86 -50.37
CA PRO A 377 -11.34 27.90 -50.98
C PRO A 377 -11.41 27.85 -52.52
N PHE A 378 -12.33 27.05 -53.08
CA PHE A 378 -12.58 26.83 -54.49
C PHE A 378 -14.07 26.80 -54.90
N ASP A 379 -14.99 27.39 -54.11
CA ASP A 379 -16.31 27.81 -54.64
C ASP A 379 -16.35 29.31 -54.92
#